data_AF-A0A927S0N5-F1
#
_entry.id   AF-A0A927S0N5-F1
#
_cell.length_a   1.000
_cell.length_b   1.000
_cell.length_c   1.000
_cell.angle_alpha   90.00
_cell.angle_beta   90.00
_cell.angle_gamma   90.00
#
_symmetry.space_group_name_H-M   'P 1'
#
loop_
_entity.id
_entity.type
_entity.pdbx_description
1 polymer ?
#
loop_
_entity_poly.entity_id
_entity_poly.type
_entity_poly.pdbx_seq_one_letter_code
_entity_poly.pdbx_strand_id
1 'polypeptide(L)' 'MDKNKYVGICKVGEKGQIVIPKEVRTMYDIKPGDSIVLLCDTKKGIALVKSDFIENLTDKIL' A
#
# COMPACT_ATOMS: atom_id res chain seq x y z
N MET A 1 4.19 -4.77 -19.77
CA MET A 1 3.62 -4.12 -18.56
C MET A 1 4.60 -3.04 -18.15
N ASP A 2 4.16 -1.79 -17.97
CA ASP A 2 5.05 -0.72 -17.52
C ASP A 2 5.80 -1.15 -16.26
N LYS A 3 7.06 -0.75 -16.09
CA LYS A 3 7.87 -1.07 -14.90
C LYS A 3 7.25 -0.58 -13.58
N ASN A 4 6.19 0.23 -13.65
CA ASN A 4 5.53 0.90 -12.53
C ASN A 4 4.14 0.32 -12.22
N LYS A 5 3.77 -0.85 -12.76
CA LYS A 5 2.46 -1.47 -12.52
C LYS A 5 2.62 -2.92 -12.08
N TYR A 6 1.84 -3.32 -11.08
CA TYR A 6 1.79 -4.68 -10.58
C TYR A 6 0.34 -5.15 -10.49
N VAL A 7 0.07 -6.38 -10.95
CA VAL A 7 -1.22 -7.07 -10.78
C VAL A 7 -0.91 -8.47 -10.31
N GLY A 8 -1.53 -8.89 -9.20
CA GLY A 8 -1.31 -10.21 -8.62
C GLY A 8 -2.40 -10.56 -7.61
N ILE A 9 -2.54 -11.86 -7.34
CA ILE A 9 -3.48 -12.38 -6.34
C ILE A 9 -2.68 -12.70 -5.08
N CYS A 10 -3.10 -12.14 -3.95
CA CYS A 10 -2.56 -12.48 -2.62
C CYS A 10 -3.56 -13.35 -1.87
N LYS A 11 -3.06 -14.33 -1.10
CA LYS A 11 -3.90 -15.09 -0.17
C LYS A 11 -3.93 -14.38 1.18
N VAL A 12 -5.08 -14.43 1.83
CA VAL A 12 -5.26 -13.96 3.20
C VAL A 12 -4.78 -15.05 4.15
N GLY A 13 -3.92 -14.68 5.10
CA GLY A 13 -3.44 -15.58 6.16
C GLY A 13 -4.47 -15.79 7.26
N GLU A 14 -4.18 -16.71 8.18
CA GLU A 14 -5.09 -17.13 9.25
C GLU A 14 -5.58 -16.00 10.17
N LYS A 15 -4.83 -14.89 10.25
CA LYS A 15 -5.19 -13.73 11.07
C LYS A 15 -5.74 -12.56 10.24
N GLY A 16 -6.14 -12.82 9.00
CA GLY A 16 -6.64 -11.77 8.11
C GLY A 16 -5.53 -10.91 7.47
N GLN A 17 -4.25 -11.24 7.69
CA GLN A 17 -3.13 -10.49 7.13
C GLN A 17 -2.88 -10.85 5.66
N ILE A 18 -2.43 -9.87 4.89
CA ILE A 18 -1.89 -10.09 3.54
C ILE A 18 -0.39 -9.81 3.53
N VAL A 19 0.36 -10.61 2.79
CA VAL A 19 1.79 -10.37 2.57
C VAL A 19 1.94 -9.47 1.36
N ILE A 20 2.58 -8.31 1.51
CA ILE A 20 2.93 -7.45 0.38
C ILE A 20 4.03 -8.13 -0.44
N PRO A 21 3.80 -8.42 -1.74
CA PRO A 21 4.78 -9.08 -2.60
C PRO A 21 6.12 -8.35 -2.63
N LYS A 22 7.22 -9.08 -2.82
CA LYS A 22 8.58 -8.50 -2.81
C LYS A 22 8.71 -7.41 -3.88
N GLU A 23 8.14 -7.64 -5.05
CA GLU A 23 8.16 -6.74 -6.20
C GLU A 23 7.47 -5.41 -5.86
N VAL A 24 6.33 -5.47 -5.17
CA VAL A 24 5.59 -4.28 -4.71
C VAL A 24 6.37 -3.53 -3.64
N ARG A 25 6.98 -4.25 -2.67
CA ARG A 25 7.84 -3.63 -1.66
C ARG A 25 9.02 -2.89 -2.27
N THR A 26 9.67 -3.47 -3.28
CA THR A 26 10.77 -2.82 -4.01
C THR A 26 10.27 -1.61 -4.81
N MET A 27 9.13 -1.73 -5.50
CA MET A 27 8.57 -0.65 -6.32
C MET A 27 8.18 0.59 -5.50
N TYR A 28 7.69 0.39 -4.28
CA TYR A 28 7.23 1.46 -3.38
C TYR A 28 8.19 1.76 -2.22
N ASP A 29 9.41 1.19 -2.23
CA ASP A 29 10.41 1.30 -1.16
C ASP A 29 9.81 1.09 0.24
N ILE A 30 9.05 0.00 0.43
CA ILE A 30 8.41 -0.36 1.70
C ILE A 30 9.39 -1.18 2.53
N LYS A 31 9.75 -0.66 3.71
CA LYS A 31 10.73 -1.26 4.64
C LYS A 31 10.07 -1.75 5.93
N PRO A 32 10.70 -2.71 6.64
CA PRO A 32 10.27 -3.05 8.00
C PRO A 32 10.25 -1.80 8.89
N GLY A 33 9.14 -1.57 9.59
CA GLY A 33 8.93 -0.38 10.43
C GLY A 33 8.17 0.75 9.74
N ASP A 34 8.02 0.72 8.41
CA ASP A 34 7.20 1.70 7.69
C ASP A 34 5.72 1.58 8.12
N SER A 35 5.08 2.74 8.22
CA SER A 35 3.63 2.83 8.46
C SER A 35 2.88 2.91 7.13
N ILE A 36 1.81 2.12 7.02
CA ILE A 36 0.93 2.09 5.84
C ILE A 36 -0.48 2.46 6.28
N VAL A 37 -1.09 3.40 5.57
CA VAL A 37 -2.48 3.79 5.72
C VAL A 37 -3.34 2.82 4.92
N LEU A 38 -4.31 2.20 5.61
CA LEU A 38 -5.34 1.35 5.02
C LEU A 38 -6.62 2.16 4.83
N LEU A 39 -6.99 2.40 3.58
CA LEU A 39 -8.26 3.03 3.22
C LEU A 39 -9.22 1.95 2.72
N CYS A 40 -10.47 2.00 3.17
CA CYS A 40 -11.49 1.02 2.79
C CYS A 40 -12.83 1.72 2.52
N ASP A 41 -13.45 1.38 1.39
CA ASP A 41 -14.79 1.80 1.02
C ASP A 41 -15.50 0.56 0.43
N THR A 42 -16.67 0.22 0.97
CA THR A 42 -17.39 -1.01 0.60
C THR A 42 -17.82 -1.04 -0.88
N LYS A 43 -17.87 0.11 -1.56
CA LYS A 43 -18.22 0.22 -2.98
C LYS A 43 -16.98 0.32 -3.89
N LYS A 44 -15.83 0.74 -3.36
CA LYS A 44 -14.61 1.00 -4.15
C LYS A 44 -13.46 0.03 -3.86
N GLY A 45 -13.53 -0.73 -2.78
CA GLY A 45 -12.50 -1.66 -2.34
C GLY A 45 -11.51 -1.07 -1.34
N ILE A 46 -10.30 -1.62 -1.33
CA ILE A 46 -9.24 -1.30 -0.37
C ILE A 46 -8.07 -0.65 -1.11
N ALA A 47 -7.49 0.39 -0.52
CA ALA A 47 -6.25 1.02 -0.96
C ALA A 47 -5.22 1.05 0.17
N LEU A 48 -3.95 0.88 -0.20
CA LEU A 48 -2.80 0.99 0.70
C LEU A 48 -1.95 2.18 0.25
N VAL A 49 -1.61 3.07 1.18
CA VAL A 49 -0.82 4.28 0.92
C VAL A 49 0.27 4.39 1.98
N LYS A 50 1.51 4.73 1.62
CA LYS A 50 2.54 5.00 2.64
C LYS A 50 2.16 6.26 3.44
N SER A 51 2.43 6.26 4.73
CA SER A 51 2.07 7.39 5.60
C SER A 51 2.81 8.68 5.24
N ASP A 52 4.06 8.56 4.79
CA ASP A 52 4.90 9.68 4.34
C ASP A 52 4.24 10.50 3.20
N PHE A 53 3.49 9.85 2.32
CA PHE A 53 2.75 10.52 1.26
C PHE A 53 1.63 11.42 1.80
N ILE A 54 0.97 11.01 2.89
CA ILE A 54 -0.10 11.78 3.50
C ILE A 54 0.46 13.02 4.20
N GLU A 55 1.59 12.90 4.91
CA GLU A 55 2.29 14.03 5.53
C GLU A 55 2.62 15.11 4.48
N ASN A 56 3.20 14.71 3.35
CA ASN A 56 3.50 15.60 2.23
C ASN A 56 2.26 16.23 1.58
N LEU A 57 1.09 15.58 1.66
CA LEU A 57 -0.15 16.13 1.12
C LEU A 57 -0.72 17.20 2.06
N THR A 58 -0.65 16.98 3.37
CA THR A 58 -1.07 17.95 4.39
C THR A 58 -0.26 19.24 4.28
N ASP A 59 1.05 19.14 4.07
CA ASP A 59 1.94 20.30 3.90
C ASP A 59 1.67 21.11 2.62
N LYS A 60 0.96 20.56 1.64
CA LYS A 60 0.62 21.23 0.37
C LYS A 60 -0.77 21.85 0.35
N ILE A 61 -1.63 21.50 1.31
CA ILE A 61 -3.02 21.97 1.40
C ILE A 61 -3.16 23.08 2.45
N LEU A 62 -2.26 23.11 3.43
CA LEU A 62 -2.05 24.23 4.36
C LEU A 62 -1.14 25.29 3.75
#